data_AF-A0A2N6FGE8-F1
#
_entry.id   AF-A0A2N6FGE8-F1
#
_cell.length_a   1.000
_cell.length_b   1.000
_cell.length_c   1.000
_cell.angle_alpha   90.00
_cell.angle_beta   90.00
_cell.angle_gamma   90.00
#
_symmetry.space_group_name_H-M   'P 1'
#
loop_
_entity.id
_entity.type
_entity.pdbx_description
1 polymer ?
#
loop_
_entity_poly.entity_id
_entity_poly.type
_entity_poly.pdbx_seq_one_letter_code
_entity_poly.pdbx_strand_id
1 'polypeptide(L)'
;MAHLTARQSYVDLTDRLNRFPQGAPPSELLCRILGMLFSEREAELVSKLPIRPFTAEIAAKNWQVGVAEAETVLQALADRALLVDMEVDGRMEYVLPPPMA
;
A
#
# COMPACT_ATOMS: atom_id res chain seq x y z
N MET A 1 6.48 23.50 -0.13
CA MET A 1 6.77 22.33 0.73
C MET A 1 5.80 21.17 0.47
N ALA A 2 4.50 21.39 0.25
CA ALA A 2 3.55 20.34 -0.10
C ALA A 2 3.99 19.45 -1.29
N HIS A 3 4.55 20.02 -2.36
CA HIS A 3 5.07 19.25 -3.51
C HIS A 3 6.28 18.35 -3.19
N LEU A 4 7.05 18.64 -2.14
CA LEU A 4 8.18 17.81 -1.71
C LEU A 4 7.69 16.65 -0.84
N THR A 5 6.73 16.91 0.06
CA THR A 5 6.09 15.89 0.90
C THR A 5 5.27 14.90 0.07
N ALA A 6 4.52 15.41 -0.93
CA ALA A 6 3.82 14.62 -1.93
C ALA A 6 4.72 13.58 -2.60
N ARG A 7 5.96 13.99 -2.94
CA ARG A 7 6.95 13.12 -3.57
C ARG A 7 7.49 12.08 -2.58
N GLN A 8 7.58 12.40 -1.29
CA GLN A 8 8.08 11.49 -0.27
C GLN A 8 7.18 10.26 -0.09
N SER A 9 5.85 10.41 -0.09
CA SER A 9 4.94 9.27 0.05
C SER A 9 5.13 8.22 -1.07
N TYR A 10 5.36 8.67 -2.31
CA TYR A 10 5.63 7.77 -3.43
C TYR A 10 7.04 7.17 -3.40
N VAL A 11 8.02 7.89 -2.85
CA VAL A 11 9.37 7.36 -2.61
C VAL A 11 9.31 6.25 -1.56
N ASP A 12 8.63 6.47 -0.44
CA ASP A 12 8.48 5.47 0.61
C ASP A 12 7.72 4.23 0.12
N LEU A 13 6.68 4.43 -0.72
CA LEU A 13 5.97 3.34 -1.36
C LEU A 13 6.88 2.57 -2.33
N THR A 14 7.72 3.26 -3.09
CA THR A 14 8.71 2.65 -3.98
C THR A 14 9.73 1.83 -3.20
N ASP A 15 10.25 2.36 -2.08
CA ASP A 15 11.17 1.65 -1.19
C ASP A 15 10.52 0.40 -0.60
N ARG A 16 9.23 0.48 -0.23
CA ARG A 16 8.45 -0.68 0.20
C ARG A 16 8.29 -1.72 -0.92
N LEU A 17 7.98 -1.31 -2.15
CA LEU A 17 7.88 -2.21 -3.32
C LEU A 17 9.22 -2.90 -3.61
N ASN A 18 10.33 -2.18 -3.46
CA ASN A 18 11.69 -2.67 -3.65
C ASN A 18 12.18 -3.65 -2.58
N ARG A 19 11.36 -3.94 -1.55
CA ARG A 19 11.64 -5.06 -0.64
C ARG A 19 11.33 -6.42 -1.28
N PHE A 20 10.60 -6.46 -2.40
CA PHE A 20 10.50 -7.66 -3.24
C PHE A 20 11.73 -7.80 -4.15
N PRO A 21 12.22 -9.03 -4.41
CA PRO A 21 13.40 -9.23 -5.26
C PRO A 21 13.27 -8.65 -6.69
N GLN A 22 12.06 -8.64 -7.24
CA GLN A 22 11.80 -8.06 -8.57
C GLN A 22 11.98 -6.54 -8.57
N GLY A 23 11.56 -5.88 -7.49
CA GLY A 23 11.57 -4.43 -7.34
C GLY A 23 10.85 -3.65 -8.45
N ALA A 24 11.01 -2.33 -8.38
CA ALA A 24 10.64 -1.34 -9.38
C ALA A 24 11.64 -0.18 -9.23
N PRO A 25 12.60 -0.01 -10.17
CA PRO A 25 13.62 1.03 -10.07
C PRO A 25 13.01 2.43 -9.86
N PRO A 26 13.48 3.21 -8.86
CA PRO A 26 12.98 4.55 -8.61
C PRO A 26 13.13 5.43 -9.86
N SER A 27 12.02 6.06 -10.28
CA SER A 27 12.03 6.99 -11.41
C SER A 27 10.88 7.99 -11.31
N GLU A 28 11.01 9.14 -11.96
CA GLU A 28 9.91 10.12 -12.01
C GLU A 28 8.68 9.56 -12.74
N LEU A 29 8.89 8.65 -13.70
CA LEU A 29 7.82 7.94 -14.36
C LEU A 29 7.07 7.04 -13.38
N LEU A 30 7.78 6.26 -12.56
CA LEU A 30 7.17 5.42 -11.54
C LEU A 30 6.36 6.25 -10.53
N CYS A 31 6.91 7.36 -10.03
CA CYS A 31 6.16 8.23 -9.12
C CYS A 31 4.86 8.77 -9.76
N ARG A 32 4.88 9.10 -11.05
CA ARG A 32 3.67 9.51 -11.78
C ARG A 32 2.67 8.37 -11.94
N ILE A 33 3.12 7.14 -12.20
CA ILE A 33 2.25 5.97 -12.24
C ILE A 33 1.60 5.74 -10.88
N LEU A 34 2.40 5.76 -9.81
CA LEU A 34 1.89 5.61 -8.45
C LEU A 34 0.90 6.72 -8.07
N GLY A 35 1.12 7.97 -8.51
CA GLY A 35 0.18 9.08 -8.28
C GLY A 35 -1.12 9.01 -9.08
N MET A 36 -1.18 8.19 -10.15
CA MET A 36 -2.45 7.86 -10.81
C MET A 36 -3.19 6.74 -10.07
N LEU A 37 -2.45 5.85 -9.41
CA LEU A 37 -3.00 4.68 -8.72
C LEU A 37 -3.37 4.95 -7.27
N PHE A 38 -2.67 5.84 -6.58
CA PHE A 38 -2.83 6.14 -5.17
C PHE A 38 -2.89 7.65 -4.98
N SER A 39 -3.79 8.11 -4.12
CA SER A 39 -3.61 9.43 -3.51
C SER A 39 -2.35 9.46 -2.64
N GLU A 40 -1.85 10.67 -2.33
CA GLU A 40 -0.68 10.82 -1.46
C GLU A 40 -0.88 10.16 -0.09
N ARG A 41 -2.09 10.24 0.45
CA ARG A 41 -2.45 9.60 1.73
C ARG A 41 -2.45 8.08 1.61
N GLU A 42 -3.03 7.54 0.55
CA GLU A 42 -3.02 6.09 0.31
C GLU A 42 -1.59 5.58 0.13
N ALA A 43 -0.74 6.29 -0.61
CA ALA A 43 0.67 5.91 -0.78
C ALA A 43 1.43 5.86 0.55
N GLU A 44 1.19 6.84 1.44
CA GLU A 44 1.76 6.85 2.80
C GLU A 44 1.25 5.70 3.67
N LEU A 45 -0.02 5.33 3.55
CA LEU A 45 -0.60 4.20 4.28
C LEU A 45 -0.03 2.87 3.77
N VAL A 46 0.03 2.69 2.46
CA VAL A 46 0.48 1.45 1.82
C VAL A 46 1.98 1.22 2.01
N SER A 47 2.80 2.27 2.07
CA SER A 47 4.24 2.14 2.36
C SER A 47 4.53 1.56 3.75
N LYS A 48 3.57 1.67 4.68
CA LYS A 48 3.65 1.15 6.05
C LYS A 48 3.08 -0.26 6.21
N LEU A 49 2.49 -0.84 5.15
CA LEU A 49 1.91 -2.18 5.20
C LEU A 49 2.98 -3.29 5.14
N PRO A 50 2.74 -4.45 5.76
CA PRO A 50 3.61 -5.63 5.65
C PRO A 50 3.82 -6.08 4.20
N ILE A 51 4.93 -6.78 3.94
CA ILE A 51 5.19 -7.42 2.64
C ILE A 51 4.35 -8.69 2.47
N ARG A 52 4.20 -9.45 3.56
CA ARG A 52 3.41 -10.69 3.61
C ARG A 52 1.92 -10.36 3.78
N PRO A 53 1.02 -11.31 3.48
CA PRO A 53 -0.40 -11.18 3.83
C PRO A 53 -0.61 -10.75 5.29
N PHE A 54 -1.59 -9.89 5.52
CA PHE A 54 -1.84 -9.27 6.81
C PHE A 54 -3.34 -8.99 7.00
N THR A 55 -3.78 -8.89 8.26
CA THR A 55 -5.18 -8.59 8.59
C THR A 55 -5.41 -7.10 8.82
N ALA A 56 -6.67 -6.67 8.87
CA ALA A 56 -7.02 -5.28 9.15
C ALA A 56 -6.52 -4.79 10.52
N GLU A 57 -6.40 -5.67 11.53
CA GLU A 57 -5.83 -5.32 12.83
C GLU A 57 -4.35 -4.94 12.73
N ILE A 58 -3.58 -5.61 11.85
CA ILE A 58 -2.18 -5.26 11.60
C ILE A 58 -2.08 -3.90 10.92
N ALA A 59 -2.94 -3.63 9.93
CA ALA A 59 -2.99 -2.33 9.27
C ALA A 59 -3.38 -1.22 10.26
N ALA A 60 -4.43 -1.43 11.05
CA ALA A 60 -4.88 -0.51 12.09
C ALA A 60 -3.77 -0.15 13.08
N LYS A 61 -2.99 -1.15 13.51
CA LYS A 61 -1.82 -0.95 14.37
C LYS A 61 -0.74 -0.10 13.68
N ASN A 62 -0.42 -0.39 12.42
CA ASN A 62 0.62 0.35 11.68
C ASN A 62 0.19 1.80 11.37
N TRP A 63 -1.11 2.02 11.21
CA TRP A 63 -1.69 3.33 10.90
C TRP A 63 -2.12 4.13 12.12
N GLN A 64 -2.17 3.48 13.30
CA GLN A 64 -2.63 4.05 14.57
C GLN A 64 -4.09 4.55 14.49
N VAL A 65 -4.95 3.72 13.88
CA VAL A 65 -6.39 4.00 13.69
C VAL A 65 -7.25 2.83 14.22
N GLY A 66 -8.57 2.99 14.19
CA GLY A 66 -9.49 1.90 14.53
C GLY A 66 -9.53 0.80 13.46
N VAL A 67 -9.86 -0.43 13.85
CA VAL A 67 -9.94 -1.58 12.90
C VAL A 67 -10.96 -1.33 11.80
N ALA A 68 -12.15 -0.82 12.12
CA ALA A 68 -13.19 -0.52 11.12
C ALA A 68 -12.77 0.57 10.12
N GLU A 69 -11.98 1.55 10.57
CA GLU A 69 -11.40 2.56 9.68
C GLU A 69 -10.36 1.93 8.76
N ALA A 70 -9.50 1.07 9.30
CA ALA A 70 -8.51 0.35 8.51
C ALA A 70 -9.17 -0.57 7.47
N GLU A 71 -10.19 -1.34 7.85
CA GLU A 71 -10.97 -2.18 6.93
C GLU A 71 -11.58 -1.35 5.80
N THR A 72 -12.18 -0.20 6.11
CA THR A 72 -12.78 0.68 5.10
C THR A 72 -11.74 1.12 4.06
N VAL A 73 -10.53 1.50 4.51
CA VAL A 73 -9.44 1.88 3.61
C VAL A 73 -8.94 0.69 2.81
N LEU A 74 -8.73 -0.46 3.44
CA LEU A 74 -8.25 -1.68 2.78
C LEU A 74 -9.24 -2.16 1.72
N GLN A 75 -10.54 -2.13 2.01
CA GLN A 75 -11.59 -2.48 1.07
C GLN A 75 -11.60 -1.52 -0.12
N ALA A 76 -11.51 -0.20 0.11
CA ALA A 76 -11.47 0.78 -0.98
C ALA A 76 -10.25 0.58 -1.91
N LEU A 77 -9.11 0.14 -1.36
CA LEU A 77 -7.93 -0.22 -2.16
C LEU A 77 -8.12 -1.54 -2.92
N ALA A 78 -8.76 -2.54 -2.30
CA ALA A 78 -9.08 -3.83 -2.93
C ALA A 78 -10.11 -3.67 -4.06
N ASP A 79 -11.16 -2.87 -3.86
CA ASP A 79 -12.18 -2.55 -4.88
C ASP A 79 -11.59 -1.93 -6.15
N ARG A 80 -10.44 -1.26 -6.01
CA ARG A 80 -9.64 -0.68 -7.11
C ARG A 80 -8.56 -1.62 -7.66
N ALA A 81 -8.54 -2.88 -7.23
CA ALA A 81 -7.53 -3.89 -7.56
C ALA A 81 -6.09 -3.47 -7.20
N LEU A 82 -5.92 -2.60 -6.20
CA LEU A 82 -4.60 -2.19 -5.71
C LEU A 82 -4.08 -3.10 -4.60
N LEU A 83 -4.99 -3.73 -3.87
CA LEU A 83 -4.70 -4.83 -2.95
C LEU A 83 -5.47 -6.07 -3.41
N VAL A 84 -4.96 -7.24 -3.04
CA VAL A 84 -5.70 -8.50 -3.12
C VAL A 84 -6.20 -8.82 -1.71
N ASP A 85 -7.52 -8.91 -1.57
CA ASP A 85 -8.19 -9.46 -0.40
C ASP A 85 -8.42 -10.98 -0.60
N MET A 86 -8.28 -11.74 0.48
CA MET A 86 -8.43 -13.19 0.44
C MET A 86 -8.88 -13.72 1.80
N GLU A 87 -9.79 -14.69 1.79
CA GLU A 87 -10.15 -15.43 2.99
C GLU A 87 -9.19 -16.60 3.20
N VAL A 88 -8.44 -16.58 4.31
CA VAL A 88 -7.49 -17.62 4.71
C VAL A 88 -7.90 -18.10 6.10
N ASP A 89 -8.20 -19.40 6.22
CA ASP A 89 -8.63 -20.03 7.48
C ASP A 89 -9.78 -19.27 8.21
N GLY A 90 -10.75 -18.77 7.43
CA GLY A 90 -11.90 -18.02 7.95
C GLY A 90 -11.60 -16.58 8.37
N ARG A 91 -10.45 -16.03 7.97
CA ARG A 91 -10.03 -14.65 8.25
C ARG A 91 -9.74 -13.89 6.97
N MET A 92 -10.17 -12.63 6.91
CA MET A 92 -9.83 -11.76 5.79
C MET A 92 -8.39 -11.27 5.93
N GLU A 93 -7.59 -11.54 4.91
CA GLU A 93 -6.24 -11.04 4.76
C GLU A 93 -6.11 -10.20 3.49
N TYR A 94 -5.16 -9.27 3.51
CA TYR A 94 -4.84 -8.37 2.41
C TYR A 94 -3.37 -8.51 2.05
N VAL A 95 -3.04 -8.31 0.78
CA VAL A 95 -1.66 -8.19 0.33
C VAL A 95 -1.56 -7.21 -0.83
N LEU A 96 -0.53 -6.35 -0.80
CA LEU A 96 -0.12 -5.60 -1.99
C LEU A 96 0.73 -6.55 -2.86
N PRO A 97 0.25 -6.96 -4.04
CA PRO A 97 0.97 -7.89 -4.89
C PRO A 97 2.37 -7.34 -5.25
N PRO A 98 3.36 -8.22 -5.45
CA PRO A 98 4.67 -7.80 -5.91
C PRO A 98 4.58 -7.15 -7.30
N PRO A 99 5.53 -6.28 -7.67
CA PRO A 99 5.69 -5.86 -9.05
C PRO A 99 5.78 -7.08 -9.97
N MET A 100 4.90 -7.17 -10.96
CA MET A 100 4.91 -8.22 -11.97
C MET A 100 5.96 -7.89 -13.03
N ALA A 101 6.68 -8.90 -13.51
CA ALA A 101 7.62 -8.80 -14.64
C ALA A 101 6.91 -8.97 -15.98
#